data_AF-A0A934DTH2-F1
#
_entry.id   AF-A0A934DTH2-F1
#
_cell.length_a   1.000
_cell.length_b   1.000
_cell.length_c   1.000
_cell.angle_alpha   90.00
_cell.angle_beta   90.00
_cell.angle_gamma   90.00
#
_symmetry.space_group_name_H-M   'P 1'
#
loop_
_entity.id
_entity.type
_entity.pdbx_description
1 polymer ?
#
loop_
_entity_poly.entity_id
_entity_poly.type
_entity_poly.pdbx_seq_one_letter_code
_entity_poly.pdbx_strand_id
1 'polypeptide(L)'
;MRRLRAPARLEILALIVLLTTFVAAPTPGDIGGCGQPAQELDPRTFFASKDYIDCQRCQECSLAFTSCTRACDPKSAIQEKFPDNCYPLVHDGEVCLRALYNASCSDYLRYMDDSSPDTPSECNFCPPK
;
A
#
# COMPACT_ATOMS: atom_id res chain seq x y z
N MET A 1 -34.88 45.60 -6.95
CA MET A 1 -34.32 45.00 -8.18
C MET A 1 -32.81 45.26 -8.22
N ARG A 2 -31.96 44.28 -7.90
CA ARG A 2 -30.49 44.40 -8.00
C ARG A 2 -30.08 44.25 -9.47
N ARG A 3 -29.53 45.31 -10.07
CA ARG A 3 -28.90 45.23 -11.40
C ARG A 3 -27.55 44.51 -11.25
N LEU A 4 -27.44 43.33 -11.84
CA LEU A 4 -26.16 42.65 -12.01
C LEU A 4 -25.36 43.40 -13.07
N ARG A 5 -24.14 43.83 -12.72
CA ARG A 5 -23.21 44.51 -13.62
C ARG A 5 -22.61 43.44 -14.54
N ALA A 6 -22.61 43.69 -15.86
CA ALA A 6 -21.95 42.78 -16.79
C ALA A 6 -20.43 42.78 -16.52
N PRO A 7 -19.78 41.61 -16.44
CA PRO A 7 -18.36 41.53 -16.15
C PRO A 7 -17.54 42.11 -17.30
N ALA A 8 -16.45 42.81 -16.96
CA ALA A 8 -15.55 43.35 -17.96
C ALA A 8 -14.82 42.21 -18.70
N ARG A 9 -14.39 42.42 -19.95
CA ARG A 9 -13.65 41.41 -20.74
C ARG A 9 -12.41 40.87 -20.01
N LEU A 10 -11.77 41.69 -19.18
CA LEU A 10 -10.63 41.31 -18.36
C LEU A 10 -11.02 40.35 -17.23
N GLU A 11 -12.19 40.55 -16.62
CA GLU A 11 -12.73 39.69 -15.56
C GLU A 11 -13.10 38.31 -16.12
N ILE A 12 -13.67 38.27 -17.34
CA ILE A 12 -13.97 37.02 -18.04
C ILE A 12 -12.67 36.25 -18.34
N LEU A 13 -11.63 36.93 -18.84
CA LEU A 13 -10.32 36.33 -19.11
C LEU A 13 -9.67 35.78 -17.83
N ALA A 14 -9.69 36.55 -16.74
CA ALA A 14 -9.17 36.10 -15.45
C ALA A 14 -9.92 34.86 -14.93
N LEU A 15 -11.24 34.83 -15.09
CA LEU A 15 -12.07 33.70 -14.66
C LEU A 15 -11.84 32.45 -15.51
N ILE A 16 -11.60 32.60 -16.81
CA ILE A 16 -11.24 31.49 -17.71
C ILE A 16 -9.87 30.91 -17.32
N VAL A 17 -8.86 31.76 -17.09
CA VAL A 17 -7.52 31.31 -16.66
C VAL A 17 -7.58 30.58 -15.31
N LEU A 18 -8.41 31.07 -14.39
CA LEU A 18 -8.61 30.41 -13.10
C LEU A 18 -9.30 29.05 -13.29
N LEU A 19 -10.35 28.97 -14.10
CA LEU A 19 -11.04 27.70 -14.33
C LEU A 19 -10.17 26.66 -15.03
N THR A 20 -9.36 27.05 -16.01
CA THR A 20 -8.50 26.10 -16.73
C THR A 20 -7.35 25.58 -15.88
N THR A 21 -6.82 26.40 -14.95
CA THR A 21 -5.73 25.98 -14.05
C THR A 21 -6.19 25.01 -12.96
N PHE A 22 -7.43 25.11 -12.48
CA PHE A 22 -7.94 24.22 -11.44
C PHE A 22 -8.56 22.92 -11.96
N VAL A 23 -9.01 22.86 -13.22
CA VAL A 23 -9.64 21.66 -13.80
C VAL A 23 -8.61 20.69 -14.42
N ALA A 24 -7.41 21.18 -14.78
CA ALA A 24 -6.35 20.35 -15.35
C ALA A 24 -5.36 19.80 -14.29
N ALA A 25 -5.56 20.12 -13.01
CA ALA A 25 -4.73 19.56 -11.95
C ALA A 25 -5.18 18.10 -11.70
N PRO A 26 -4.24 17.12 -11.68
CA PRO A 26 -4.57 15.75 -11.30
C PRO A 26 -5.14 15.76 -9.89
N THR A 27 -6.28 15.10 -9.70
CA THR A 27 -6.96 15.09 -8.41
C THR A 27 -6.25 14.14 -7.45
N PRO A 28 -6.14 14.47 -6.15
CA PRO A 28 -5.69 13.51 -5.15
C PRO A 28 -6.66 12.31 -5.14
N GLY A 29 -6.24 11.21 -5.75
CA GLY A 29 -7.09 10.05 -6.06
C GLY A 29 -6.77 9.39 -7.41
N ASP A 30 -6.17 10.13 -8.35
CA ASP A 30 -5.58 9.56 -9.57
C ASP A 30 -4.20 8.98 -9.24
N ILE A 31 -4.20 7.73 -8.79
CA ILE A 31 -3.09 6.84 -8.38
C ILE A 31 -1.67 7.32 -8.74
N GLY A 32 -0.84 7.54 -7.71
CA GLY A 32 0.62 7.65 -7.86
C GLY A 32 1.18 9.05 -8.14
N GLY A 33 0.57 10.13 -7.61
CA GLY A 33 1.21 11.42 -7.26
C GLY A 33 1.92 12.29 -8.32
N CYS A 34 2.35 11.74 -9.46
CA CYS A 34 3.23 12.39 -10.45
C CYS A 34 2.94 11.95 -11.91
N GLY A 35 1.77 11.34 -12.19
CA GLY A 35 1.43 10.85 -13.54
C GLY A 35 2.14 9.56 -13.95
N GLN A 36 2.61 8.77 -12.98
CA GLN A 36 3.19 7.45 -13.25
C GLN A 36 2.08 6.39 -13.33
N PRO A 37 2.19 5.43 -14.26
CA PRO A 37 1.21 4.35 -14.37
C PRO A 37 1.23 3.48 -13.11
N ALA A 38 0.06 2.96 -12.72
CA ALA A 38 -0.05 1.96 -11.67
C ALA A 38 0.80 0.73 -12.04
N GLN A 39 1.77 0.40 -11.20
CA GLN A 39 2.62 -0.77 -11.39
C GLN A 39 2.13 -1.90 -10.49
N GLU A 40 1.83 -3.05 -11.10
CA GLU A 40 1.48 -4.26 -10.37
C GLU A 40 2.67 -4.74 -9.53
N LEU A 41 2.38 -5.21 -8.32
CA LEU A 41 3.37 -5.77 -7.42
C LEU A 41 3.79 -7.18 -7.90
N ASP A 42 5.09 -7.40 -8.07
CA ASP A 42 5.62 -8.74 -8.36
C ASP A 42 5.47 -9.65 -7.12
N PRO A 43 4.66 -10.73 -7.18
CA PRO A 43 4.39 -11.53 -5.99
C PRO A 43 5.65 -12.19 -5.44
N ARG A 44 6.49 -12.75 -6.32
CA ARG A 44 7.66 -13.51 -5.91
C ARG A 44 8.67 -12.64 -5.16
N THR A 45 8.95 -11.46 -5.69
CA THR A 45 9.82 -10.47 -5.03
C THR A 45 9.22 -10.03 -3.71
N PHE A 46 7.93 -9.69 -3.69
CA PHE A 46 7.25 -9.26 -2.48
C PHE A 46 7.31 -10.31 -1.36
N PHE A 47 6.91 -11.56 -1.65
CA PHE A 47 6.88 -12.61 -0.64
C PHE A 47 8.28 -13.01 -0.17
N ALA A 48 9.29 -12.96 -1.05
CA ALA A 48 10.68 -13.15 -0.63
C ALA A 48 11.16 -12.04 0.34
N SER A 49 10.83 -10.78 0.05
CA SER A 49 11.13 -9.66 0.96
C SER A 49 10.36 -9.77 2.28
N LYS A 50 9.11 -10.19 2.22
CA LYS A 50 8.28 -10.42 3.40
C LYS A 50 8.86 -11.51 4.29
N ASP A 51 9.20 -12.68 3.73
CA ASP A 51 9.79 -13.79 4.49
C ASP A 51 11.12 -13.39 5.14
N TYR A 52 11.93 -12.59 4.45
CA TYR A 52 13.16 -12.03 5.02
C TYR A 52 12.90 -11.16 6.26
N ILE A 53 11.96 -10.21 6.16
CA ILE A 53 11.58 -9.33 7.29
C ILE A 53 11.01 -10.19 8.43
N ASP A 54 10.11 -11.11 8.11
CA ASP A 54 9.47 -11.97 9.09
C ASP A 54 10.50 -12.82 9.84
N CYS A 55 11.48 -13.40 9.13
CA CYS A 55 12.57 -14.11 9.77
C CYS A 55 13.39 -13.20 10.71
N GLN A 56 13.78 -12.00 10.26
CA GLN A 56 14.52 -11.06 11.11
C GLN A 56 13.74 -10.70 12.38
N ARG A 57 12.46 -10.36 12.24
CA ARG A 57 11.61 -9.95 13.37
C ARG A 57 11.35 -11.11 14.33
N CYS A 58 11.16 -12.33 13.83
CA CYS A 58 11.08 -13.51 14.68
C CYS A 58 12.35 -13.73 15.51
N GLN A 59 13.53 -13.54 14.92
CA GLN A 59 14.81 -13.66 15.65
C GLN A 59 14.98 -12.56 16.70
N GLU A 60 14.74 -11.31 16.33
CA GLU A 60 14.86 -10.15 17.22
C GLU A 60 13.90 -10.24 18.41
N CYS A 61 12.69 -10.76 18.19
CA CYS A 61 11.67 -10.93 19.21
C CYS A 61 11.72 -12.30 19.91
N SER A 62 12.66 -13.19 19.54
CA SER A 62 12.80 -14.55 20.08
C SER A 62 11.53 -15.41 19.98
N LEU A 63 10.85 -15.34 18.83
CA LEU A 63 9.63 -16.10 18.54
C LEU A 63 9.94 -17.46 17.91
N ALA A 64 9.22 -18.50 18.36
CA ALA A 64 9.47 -19.89 17.96
C ALA A 64 8.26 -20.56 17.27
N PHE A 65 7.43 -19.77 16.57
CA PHE A 65 6.28 -20.28 15.83
C PHE A 65 6.69 -21.05 14.57
N THR A 66 5.76 -21.86 14.05
CA THR A 66 5.93 -22.59 12.79
C THR A 66 6.09 -21.60 11.63
N SER A 67 5.32 -20.51 11.66
CA SER A 67 5.43 -19.42 10.68
C SER A 67 6.82 -18.78 10.64
N CYS A 68 7.42 -18.55 11.82
CA CYS A 68 8.80 -18.04 11.93
C CYS A 68 9.82 -19.03 11.36
N THR A 69 9.65 -20.32 11.66
CA THR A 69 10.54 -21.38 11.16
C THR A 69 10.52 -21.45 9.64
N ARG A 70 9.32 -21.35 9.04
CA ARG A 70 9.13 -21.32 7.59
C ARG A 70 9.77 -20.08 6.95
N ALA A 71 9.54 -18.89 7.53
CA ALA A 71 10.10 -17.64 7.01
C ALA A 71 11.64 -17.65 7.01
N CYS A 72 12.26 -18.32 7.98
CA CYS A 72 13.71 -18.45 8.08
C CYS A 72 14.33 -19.60 7.28
N ASP A 73 13.55 -20.51 6.71
CA ASP A 73 14.08 -21.67 5.98
C ASP A 73 14.35 -21.32 4.51
N PRO A 74 15.62 -21.33 4.05
CA PRO A 74 15.95 -21.00 2.67
C PRO A 74 15.45 -22.03 1.64
N LYS A 75 14.96 -23.20 2.10
CA LYS A 75 14.37 -24.24 1.25
C LYS A 75 12.85 -24.14 1.18
N SER A 76 12.22 -23.31 2.01
CA SER A 76 10.78 -23.12 1.97
C SER A 76 10.37 -22.46 0.65
N ALA A 77 9.26 -22.95 0.09
CA ALA A 77 8.75 -22.42 -1.16
C ALA A 77 8.22 -20.99 -0.96
N ILE A 78 8.70 -20.07 -1.79
CA ILE A 78 8.21 -18.70 -1.82
C ILE A 78 6.85 -18.69 -2.51
N GLN A 79 5.89 -17.96 -1.96
CA GLN A 79 4.59 -17.78 -2.60
C GLN A 79 4.72 -17.02 -3.92
N GLU A 80 4.10 -17.54 -4.98
CA GLU A 80 4.27 -17.00 -6.34
C GLU A 80 3.07 -16.19 -6.82
N LYS A 81 1.97 -16.15 -6.06
CA LYS A 81 0.71 -15.51 -6.47
C LYS A 81 -0.02 -14.91 -5.28
N PHE A 82 -0.66 -13.76 -5.49
CA PHE A 82 -1.68 -13.23 -4.59
C PHE A 82 -2.98 -14.03 -4.72
N PRO A 83 -3.89 -13.96 -3.73
CA PRO A 83 -5.23 -14.54 -3.86
C PRO A 83 -5.95 -14.02 -5.10
N ASP A 84 -6.84 -14.86 -5.66
CA ASP A 84 -7.61 -14.50 -6.84
C ASP A 84 -8.44 -13.23 -6.60
N ASN A 85 -8.52 -12.38 -7.63
CA ASN A 85 -9.19 -11.07 -7.61
C ASN A 85 -8.55 -10.01 -6.68
N CYS A 86 -7.29 -10.22 -6.26
CA CYS A 86 -6.50 -9.21 -5.57
C CYS A 86 -5.36 -8.72 -6.46
N TYR A 87 -5.27 -7.41 -6.63
CA TYR A 87 -4.34 -6.75 -7.54
C TYR A 87 -3.55 -5.67 -6.80
N PRO A 88 -2.69 -6.05 -5.83
CA PRO A 88 -1.87 -5.08 -5.12
C PRO A 88 -0.90 -4.38 -6.07
N LEU A 89 -0.70 -3.09 -5.84
CA LEU A 89 0.28 -2.28 -6.55
C LEU A 89 1.59 -2.27 -5.78
N VAL A 90 2.67 -1.87 -6.47
CA VAL A 90 4.00 -1.72 -5.86
C VAL A 90 3.94 -0.89 -4.58
N HIS A 91 3.17 0.21 -4.59
CA HIS A 91 3.02 1.07 -3.43
C HIS A 91 2.38 0.35 -2.23
N ASP A 92 1.37 -0.50 -2.45
CA ASP A 92 0.74 -1.28 -1.39
C ASP A 92 1.75 -2.24 -0.75
N GLY A 93 2.57 -2.89 -1.59
CA GLY A 93 3.67 -3.76 -1.16
C GLY A 93 4.71 -3.02 -0.31
N GLU A 94 5.14 -1.83 -0.73
CA GLU A 94 6.10 -1.01 0.02
C GLU A 94 5.55 -0.58 1.39
N VAL A 95 4.28 -0.19 1.44
CA VAL A 95 3.62 0.21 2.68
C VAL A 95 3.51 -0.99 3.63
N CYS A 96 3.13 -2.16 3.12
CA CYS A 96 3.11 -3.40 3.90
C CYS A 96 4.49 -3.78 4.44
N LEU A 97 5.53 -3.85 3.59
CA LEU A 97 6.88 -4.23 4.02
C LEU A 97 7.44 -3.25 5.06
N ARG A 98 7.17 -1.94 4.90
CA ARG A 98 7.56 -0.93 5.89
C ARG A 98 6.81 -1.09 7.21
N ALA A 99 5.52 -1.41 7.17
CA ALA A 99 4.72 -1.67 8.37
C ALA A 99 5.26 -2.89 9.12
N LEU A 100 5.54 -4.00 8.42
CA LEU A 100 6.15 -5.20 8.99
C LEU A 100 7.51 -4.89 9.62
N TYR A 101 8.41 -4.22 8.88
CA TYR A 101 9.74 -3.90 9.39
C TYR A 101 9.72 -3.08 10.70
N ASN A 102 8.73 -2.17 10.85
CA ASN A 102 8.62 -1.29 12.01
C ASN A 102 7.65 -1.80 13.09
N ALA A 103 6.97 -2.92 12.89
CA ALA A 103 5.97 -3.43 13.84
C ALA A 103 6.63 -3.89 15.14
N SER A 104 5.92 -3.79 16.27
CA SER A 104 6.46 -4.19 17.58
C SER A 104 6.55 -5.72 17.73
N CYS A 105 7.29 -6.21 18.72
CA CYS A 105 7.29 -7.65 19.03
C CYS A 105 5.91 -8.17 19.48
N SER A 106 5.10 -7.32 20.13
CA SER A 106 3.70 -7.66 20.45
C SER A 106 2.82 -7.80 19.22
N ASP A 107 3.11 -7.06 18.14
CA ASP A 107 2.40 -7.22 16.87
C ASP A 107 2.84 -8.50 16.18
N TYR A 108 4.15 -8.77 16.15
CA TYR A 108 4.69 -10.00 15.58
C TYR A 108 4.23 -11.28 16.30
N LEU A 109 4.00 -11.22 17.61
CA LEU A 109 3.35 -12.31 18.34
C LEU A 109 1.98 -12.66 17.75
N ARG A 110 1.21 -11.66 17.32
CA ARG A 110 -0.11 -11.86 16.70
C ARG A 110 0.00 -12.27 15.24
N TYR A 111 0.94 -11.69 14.48
CA TYR A 111 1.10 -11.98 13.05
C TYR A 111 1.64 -13.39 12.79
N MET A 112 2.47 -13.90 13.71
CA MET A 112 3.10 -15.22 13.60
C MET A 112 2.36 -16.32 14.35
N ASP A 113 1.22 -16.01 14.96
CA ASP A 113 0.44 -16.99 15.71
C ASP A 113 0.05 -18.18 14.81
N ASP A 114 0.32 -19.40 15.28
CA ASP A 114 0.09 -20.61 14.49
C ASP A 114 -1.40 -21.03 14.43
N SER A 115 -2.25 -20.44 15.27
CA SER A 115 -3.67 -20.80 15.38
C SER A 115 -4.60 -19.81 14.70
N SER A 116 -4.33 -18.51 14.82
CA SER A 116 -5.14 -17.42 14.29
C SER A 116 -4.26 -16.20 14.01
N PRO A 117 -3.43 -16.23 12.95
CA PRO A 117 -2.54 -15.13 12.63
C PRO A 117 -3.32 -13.89 12.21
N ASP A 118 -2.99 -12.75 12.82
CA ASP A 118 -3.49 -11.44 12.41
C ASP A 118 -2.76 -10.97 11.13
N THR A 119 -3.46 -10.26 10.25
CA THR A 119 -2.84 -9.58 9.09
C THR A 119 -2.83 -8.06 9.33
N PRO A 120 -1.68 -7.37 9.24
CA PRO A 120 -1.63 -5.92 9.31
C PRO A 120 -2.55 -5.29 8.25
N SER A 121 -3.21 -4.17 8.59
CA SER A 121 -4.10 -3.47 7.65
C SER A 121 -3.41 -3.10 6.34
N GLU A 122 -2.15 -2.69 6.43
CA GLU A 122 -1.27 -2.30 5.34
C GLU A 122 -0.94 -3.48 4.41
N CYS A 123 -1.06 -4.70 4.92
CA CYS A 123 -0.82 -5.95 4.19
C CYS A 123 -2.12 -6.66 3.78
N ASN A 124 -3.29 -6.09 4.13
CA ASN A 124 -4.58 -6.65 3.75
C ASN A 124 -4.92 -6.24 2.31
N PHE A 125 -4.30 -6.92 1.34
CA PHE A 125 -4.52 -6.67 -0.09
C PHE A 125 -5.87 -7.17 -0.61
N CYS A 126 -6.63 -7.90 0.22
CA CYS A 126 -7.85 -8.58 -0.16
C CYS A 126 -8.95 -8.39 0.91
N PRO A 127 -9.34 -7.16 1.27
CA PRO A 127 -10.35 -6.96 2.29
C PRO A 127 -11.70 -7.54 1.86
N PRO A 128 -12.48 -8.13 2.79
CA PRO A 128 -13.84 -8.57 2.50
C PRO A 128 -14.69 -7.37 2.06
N LYS A 129 -15.59 -7.60 1.09
CA LYS A 129 -16.56 -6.60 0.62
C LYS A 129 -17.74 -6.45 1.57
#